data_AF-A0A9P6DUT4-F1
#
_entry.id   AF-A0A9P6DUT4-F1
#
_cell.length_a   1.000
_cell.length_b   1.000
_cell.length_c   1.000
_cell.angle_alpha   90.00
_cell.angle_beta   90.00
_cell.angle_gamma   90.00
#
_symmetry.space_group_name_H-M   'P 1'
#
loop_
_entity.id
_entity.type
_entity.pdbx_description
1 polymer ?
#
loop_
_entity_poly.entity_id
_entity_poly.type
_entity_poly.pdbx_seq_one_letter_code
_entity_poly.pdbx_strand_id
1 'polypeptide(L)'
;MTTNAQIGGNRNGLNKPFNANNQRDWSFGFFDCFSTCGVCLFGWCCPCFSYGQTQSRYHHLLHQGRPHPTGGELFNSECLTYGALMYCGCPCFIAMGGRKNIRERYNIQGSEGLDCLIHTCCIPCALTQESREITLEEQSFVANKVR
;
A
#
# COMPACT_ATOMS: atom_id res chain seq x y z
N MET A 1 21.96 -27.69 -8.88
CA MET A 1 20.57 -27.80 -9.39
C MET A 1 19.85 -26.53 -8.99
N THR A 2 19.63 -25.63 -9.95
CA THR A 2 19.07 -24.29 -9.77
C THR A 2 17.54 -24.36 -9.68
N THR A 3 16.99 -24.23 -8.48
CA THR A 3 15.55 -23.98 -8.31
C THR A 3 15.29 -22.49 -8.53
N ASN A 4 14.95 -22.12 -9.77
CA ASN A 4 14.33 -20.83 -10.08
C ASN A 4 12.93 -20.79 -9.45
N ALA A 5 12.85 -20.43 -8.18
CA ALA A 5 11.58 -20.07 -7.56
C ALA A 5 11.11 -18.75 -8.21
N GLN A 6 9.91 -18.74 -8.77
CA GLN A 6 9.30 -17.58 -9.42
C GLN A 6 9.21 -16.39 -8.45
N ILE A 7 10.09 -15.40 -8.59
CA ILE A 7 10.16 -14.27 -7.65
C ILE A 7 9.14 -13.20 -8.08
N GLY A 8 7.85 -13.42 -7.80
CA GLY A 8 6.85 -12.37 -7.89
C GLY A 8 5.41 -12.83 -7.74
N GLY A 9 4.62 -12.04 -7.01
CA GLY A 9 3.16 -12.14 -6.99
C GLY A 9 2.54 -11.38 -8.17
N ASN A 10 1.30 -11.69 -8.50
CA ASN A 10 0.53 -10.91 -9.46
C ASN A 10 0.31 -9.48 -8.93
N ARG A 11 0.95 -8.52 -9.59
CA ARG A 11 0.89 -7.07 -9.31
C ARG A 11 -0.37 -6.38 -9.85
N ASN A 12 -1.21 -7.10 -10.58
CA ASN A 12 -2.50 -6.65 -11.09
C ASN A 12 -3.57 -7.72 -10.82
N GLY A 13 -3.86 -7.96 -9.54
CA GLY A 13 -4.77 -9.03 -9.10
C GLY A 13 -6.18 -8.95 -9.70
N LEU A 14 -6.64 -7.75 -10.05
CA LEU A 14 -7.97 -7.53 -10.66
C LEU A 14 -7.94 -7.35 -12.19
N ASN A 15 -6.79 -7.57 -12.84
CA ASN A 15 -6.60 -7.42 -14.29
C ASN A 15 -7.12 -6.09 -14.85
N LYS A 16 -6.83 -4.98 -14.15
CA LYS A 16 -7.17 -3.63 -14.64
C LYS A 16 -6.48 -3.36 -15.97
N PRO A 17 -7.17 -2.70 -16.93
CA PRO A 17 -6.57 -2.36 -18.22
C PRO A 17 -5.46 -1.33 -18.07
N PHE A 18 -4.44 -1.42 -18.93
CA PHE A 18 -3.38 -0.43 -19.03
C PHE A 18 -3.75 0.65 -20.06
N ASN A 19 -3.34 1.88 -19.80
CA ASN A 19 -3.42 3.02 -20.70
C ASN A 19 -2.25 3.03 -21.70
N ALA A 20 -2.21 4.04 -22.58
CA ALA A 20 -1.15 4.19 -23.59
C ALA A 20 0.27 4.32 -23.02
N ASN A 21 0.40 4.74 -21.76
CA ASN A 21 1.67 4.89 -21.05
C ASN A 21 2.05 3.63 -20.25
N ASN A 22 1.38 2.50 -20.48
CA ASN A 22 1.54 1.26 -19.71
C ASN A 22 1.29 1.43 -18.21
N GLN A 23 0.40 2.34 -17.83
CA GLN A 23 -0.06 2.57 -16.46
C GLN A 23 -1.53 2.18 -16.32
N ARG A 24 -1.98 1.88 -15.09
CA ARG A 24 -3.36 1.49 -14.81
C ARG A 24 -3.94 2.35 -13.68
N ASP A 25 -5.26 2.31 -13.52
CA ASP A 25 -5.94 2.90 -12.36
C ASP A 25 -5.81 2.07 -11.10
N TRP A 26 -5.97 2.70 -9.93
CA TRP A 26 -6.07 1.99 -8.64
C TRP A 26 -7.09 0.86 -8.69
N SER A 27 -6.80 -0.25 -8.01
CA SER A 27 -7.71 -1.40 -7.99
C SER A 27 -9.06 -1.05 -7.33
N PHE A 28 -9.02 -0.18 -6.32
CA PHE A 28 -10.15 0.28 -5.52
C PHE A 28 -10.34 1.79 -5.64
N GLY A 29 -11.59 2.25 -5.55
CA GLY A 29 -11.93 3.67 -5.47
C GLY A 29 -11.41 4.31 -4.19
N PHE A 30 -11.18 5.63 -4.22
CA PHE A 30 -10.56 6.34 -3.10
C PHE A 30 -11.42 6.29 -1.83
N PHE A 31 -12.74 6.48 -1.97
CA PHE A 31 -13.69 6.49 -0.85
C PHE A 31 -14.27 5.11 -0.52
N ASP A 32 -13.73 4.04 -1.09
CA ASP A 32 -14.19 2.67 -0.83
C ASP A 32 -13.91 2.23 0.62
N CYS A 33 -13.17 3.00 1.44
CA CYS A 33 -13.03 2.74 2.88
C CYS A 33 -14.39 2.84 3.61
N PHE A 34 -15.30 3.70 3.15
CA PHE A 34 -16.58 3.95 3.84
C PHE A 34 -17.57 2.81 3.67
N SER A 35 -17.37 1.93 2.68
CA SER A 35 -18.10 0.66 2.59
C SER A 35 -17.86 -0.26 3.79
N THR A 36 -16.82 0.01 4.61
CA THR A 36 -16.49 -0.72 5.82
C THR A 36 -16.26 0.28 6.98
N CYS A 37 -17.35 0.86 7.52
CA CYS A 37 -17.31 1.95 8.52
C CYS A 37 -16.30 1.79 9.67
N GLY A 38 -16.05 0.55 10.14
CA GLY A 38 -15.05 0.29 11.20
C GLY A 38 -13.59 0.52 10.81
N VAL A 39 -13.24 0.33 9.52
CA VAL A 39 -11.86 0.50 9.02
C VAL A 39 -11.49 1.97 8.96
N CYS A 40 -12.42 2.83 8.53
CA CYS A 40 -12.15 4.25 8.40
C CYS A 40 -12.09 4.96 9.78
N LEU A 41 -12.79 4.46 10.81
CA LEU A 41 -12.66 4.92 12.20
C LEU A 41 -11.31 4.54 12.84
N PHE A 42 -10.85 3.29 12.68
CA PHE A 42 -9.56 2.86 13.21
C PHE A 42 -8.38 3.55 12.50
N GLY A 43 -8.45 3.69 11.17
CA GLY A 43 -7.46 4.43 10.40
C GLY A 43 -7.40 5.92 10.75
N TRP A 44 -8.50 6.50 11.24
CA TRP A 44 -8.53 7.87 11.76
C TRP A 44 -7.88 8.00 13.13
N CYS A 45 -8.14 7.06 14.05
CA CYS A 45 -7.60 7.12 15.41
C CYS A 45 -6.10 6.82 15.47
N CYS A 46 -5.58 5.93 14.62
CA CYS A 46 -4.15 5.55 14.61
C CYS A 46 -3.58 5.35 13.19
N PRO A 47 -3.49 6.42 12.39
CA PRO A 47 -2.96 6.36 11.02
C PRO A 47 -1.49 5.91 10.94
N CYS A 48 -0.68 6.19 11.96
CA CYS A 48 0.73 5.78 12.00
C CYS A 48 0.91 4.25 12.01
N PHE A 49 0.07 3.49 12.72
CA PHE A 49 0.10 2.02 12.70
C PHE A 49 -0.28 1.48 11.33
N SER A 50 -1.30 2.07 10.70
CA SER A 50 -1.74 1.67 9.36
C SER A 50 -0.65 1.93 8.32
N TYR A 51 0.01 3.09 8.39
CA TYR A 51 1.15 3.43 7.54
C TYR A 51 2.33 2.46 7.80
N GLY A 52 2.75 2.30 9.05
CA GLY A 52 3.87 1.43 9.43
C GLY A 52 3.67 -0.02 9.02
N GLN A 53 2.47 -0.56 9.20
CA GLN A 53 2.13 -1.92 8.76
C GLN A 53 2.19 -2.06 7.24
N THR A 54 1.61 -1.09 6.52
CA THR A 54 1.60 -1.08 5.06
C THR A 54 3.01 -1.02 4.50
N GLN A 55 3.87 -0.15 5.03
CA GLN A 55 5.27 -0.06 4.61
C GLN A 55 6.08 -1.31 4.98
N SER A 56 5.88 -1.88 6.18
CA SER A 56 6.54 -3.13 6.57
C SER A 56 6.24 -4.27 5.57
N ARG A 57 4.98 -4.41 5.16
CA ARG A 57 4.57 -5.38 4.13
C ARG A 57 5.19 -5.06 2.77
N TYR A 58 5.14 -3.81 2.35
CA TYR A 58 5.73 -3.35 1.09
C TYR A 58 7.24 -3.64 1.02
N HIS A 59 8.00 -3.26 2.06
CA HIS A 59 9.43 -3.49 2.13
C HIS A 59 9.76 -4.98 2.13
N HIS A 60 8.99 -5.80 2.84
CA HIS A 60 9.19 -7.24 2.82
C HIS A 60 8.97 -7.82 1.41
N LEU A 61 7.91 -7.38 0.71
CA LEU A 61 7.66 -7.76 -0.68
C LEU A 61 8.75 -7.27 -1.65
N LEU A 62 9.38 -6.12 -1.38
CA LEU A 62 10.47 -5.60 -2.19
C LEU A 62 11.77 -6.39 -1.99
N HIS A 63 12.14 -6.70 -0.75
CA HIS A 63 13.42 -7.34 -0.44
C HIS A 63 13.38 -8.86 -0.52
N GLN A 64 12.26 -9.48 -0.12
CA GLN A 64 12.13 -10.93 -0.01
C GLN A 64 11.30 -11.54 -1.14
N GLY A 65 10.59 -10.73 -1.93
CA GLY A 65 9.75 -11.20 -3.03
C GLY A 65 8.57 -12.08 -2.61
N ARG A 66 8.20 -12.07 -1.32
CA ARG A 66 7.12 -12.87 -0.73
C ARG A 66 6.33 -12.06 0.29
N PRO A 67 5.10 -12.47 0.65
CA PRO A 67 4.30 -11.79 1.69
C PRO A 67 4.97 -11.82 3.07
N HIS A 68 4.70 -10.81 3.88
CA HIS A 68 5.15 -10.75 5.27
C HIS A 68 4.55 -11.92 6.08
N PRO A 69 5.33 -12.71 6.84
CA PRO A 69 4.83 -13.92 7.50
C PRO A 69 3.72 -13.66 8.53
N THR A 70 3.72 -12.48 9.15
CA THR A 70 2.74 -12.05 10.15
C THR A 70 1.76 -10.97 9.66
N GLY A 71 1.76 -10.63 8.36
CA GLY A 71 0.90 -9.57 7.82
C GLY A 71 1.33 -8.13 8.14
N GLY A 72 2.61 -7.93 8.47
CA GLY A 72 3.21 -6.62 8.74
C GLY A 72 3.34 -6.28 10.23
N GLU A 73 4.38 -5.52 10.56
CA GLU A 73 4.62 -5.03 11.91
C GLU A 73 3.89 -3.70 12.15
N LEU A 74 3.08 -3.61 13.20
CA LEU A 74 2.35 -2.39 13.54
C LEU A 74 3.27 -1.29 14.07
N PHE A 75 4.26 -1.66 14.89
CA PHE A 75 5.16 -0.74 15.57
C PHE A 75 6.59 -0.93 15.06
N ASN A 76 7.03 -0.03 14.19
CA ASN A 76 8.34 -0.04 13.56
C ASN A 76 8.84 1.40 13.32
N SER A 77 10.02 1.54 12.70
CA SER A 77 10.61 2.85 12.38
C SER A 77 9.69 3.72 11.50
N GLU A 78 8.97 3.13 10.56
CA GLU A 78 8.03 3.85 9.67
C GLU A 78 6.84 4.40 10.45
N CYS A 79 6.28 3.61 11.38
CA CYS A 79 5.22 4.06 12.29
C CYS A 79 5.70 5.23 13.16
N LEU A 80 6.89 5.12 13.76
CA LEU A 80 7.46 6.17 14.60
C LEU A 80 7.73 7.45 13.82
N THR A 81 8.30 7.32 12.62
CA THR A 81 8.62 8.45 11.74
C THR A 81 7.35 9.16 11.27
N TYR A 82 6.35 8.39 10.84
CA TYR A 82 5.05 8.94 10.44
C TYR A 82 4.34 9.64 11.61
N GLY A 83 4.35 9.02 12.80
CA GLY A 83 3.78 9.60 14.02
C GLY A 83 4.47 10.91 14.42
N ALA A 84 5.81 10.96 14.34
CA ALA A 84 6.57 12.18 14.62
C ALA A 84 6.25 13.29 13.60
N LEU A 85 6.19 12.98 12.30
CA LEU A 85 5.85 13.96 11.26
C LEU A 85 4.41 14.44 11.33
N MET A 86 3.49 13.59 11.79
CA MET A 86 2.12 13.98 12.10
C MET A 86 2.07 15.03 13.21
N TYR A 87 2.87 14.86 14.28
CA TYR A 87 2.99 15.86 15.34
C TYR A 87 3.62 17.17 14.84
N CYS A 88 4.58 17.09 13.92
CA CYS A 88 5.19 18.26 13.28
C CYS A 88 4.30 18.94 12.22
N GLY A 89 3.07 18.43 11.97
CA GLY A 89 2.14 19.00 10.99
C GLY A 89 2.48 18.73 9.53
N CYS A 90 3.46 17.86 9.26
CA CYS A 90 3.98 17.60 7.92
C CYS A 90 3.94 16.10 7.53
N PRO A 91 2.87 15.33 7.82
CA PRO A 91 2.83 13.89 7.50
C PRO A 91 2.79 13.61 5.99
N CYS A 92 2.41 14.60 5.17
CA CYS A 92 2.30 14.43 3.73
C CYS A 92 3.62 14.06 3.05
N PHE A 93 4.77 14.58 3.51
CA PHE A 93 6.05 14.30 2.86
C PHE A 93 6.42 12.82 2.87
N ILE A 94 6.23 12.16 4.01
CA ILE A 94 6.48 10.72 4.11
C ILE A 94 5.38 9.91 3.43
N ALA A 95 4.12 10.35 3.57
CA ALA A 95 2.97 9.67 2.98
C ALA A 95 3.02 9.65 1.44
N MET A 96 3.43 10.76 0.83
CA MET A 96 3.64 10.87 -0.62
C MET A 96 4.71 9.90 -1.12
N GLY A 97 5.83 9.78 -0.40
CA GLY A 97 6.91 8.86 -0.76
C GLY A 97 6.45 7.41 -0.73
N GLY A 98 5.77 7.02 0.35
CA GLY A 98 5.19 5.68 0.48
C GLY A 98 4.18 5.36 -0.63
N ARG A 99 3.27 6.29 -0.90
CA ARG A 99 2.26 6.15 -1.96
C ARG A 99 2.89 6.07 -3.35
N LYS A 100 3.88 6.91 -3.64
CA LYS A 100 4.65 6.88 -4.90
C LYS A 100 5.30 5.53 -5.12
N ASN A 101 5.98 4.99 -4.12
CA ASN A 101 6.63 3.68 -4.19
C ASN A 101 5.64 2.56 -4.56
N ILE A 102 4.45 2.59 -3.95
CA ILE A 102 3.35 1.67 -4.27
C ILE A 102 2.89 1.87 -5.73
N ARG A 103 2.65 3.12 -6.14
CA ARG A 103 2.24 3.42 -7.53
C ARG A 103 3.26 2.90 -8.55
N GLU A 104 4.54 3.13 -8.31
CA GLU A 104 5.62 2.66 -9.19
C GLU A 104 5.69 1.13 -9.23
N ARG A 105 5.57 0.45 -8.08
CA ARG A 105 5.57 -1.01 -8.02
C ARG A 105 4.46 -1.66 -8.86
N TYR A 106 3.28 -1.04 -8.87
CA TYR A 106 2.07 -1.59 -9.51
C TYR A 106 1.71 -0.90 -10.84
N ASN A 107 2.58 -0.03 -11.38
CA ASN A 107 2.34 0.77 -12.57
C ASN A 107 1.03 1.59 -12.50
N ILE A 108 0.78 2.27 -11.38
CA ILE A 108 -0.41 3.08 -11.16
C ILE A 108 -0.17 4.53 -11.60
N GLN A 109 -1.08 5.10 -12.37
CA GLN A 109 -0.99 6.50 -12.76
C GLN A 109 -1.16 7.44 -11.56
N GLY A 110 -0.47 8.59 -11.58
CA GLY A 110 -0.55 9.61 -10.54
C GLY A 110 0.66 10.55 -10.54
N SER A 111 0.61 11.57 -9.69
CA SER A 111 1.69 12.54 -9.47
C SER A 111 1.91 12.78 -7.98
N GLU A 112 3.12 13.20 -7.61
CA GLU A 112 3.48 13.45 -6.20
C GLU A 112 2.62 14.56 -5.57
N GLY A 113 2.29 15.61 -6.35
CA GLY A 113 1.41 16.68 -5.90
C GLY A 113 -0.01 16.20 -5.63
N LEU A 114 -0.54 15.30 -6.48
CA LEU A 114 -1.84 14.69 -6.26
C LEU A 114 -1.82 13.75 -5.04
N ASP A 115 -0.74 13.00 -4.84
CA ASP A 115 -0.57 12.14 -3.68
C ASP A 115 -0.57 12.92 -2.35
N CYS A 116 0.02 14.12 -2.33
CA CYS A 116 -0.04 15.03 -1.19
C CYS A 116 -1.48 15.42 -0.85
N LEU A 117 -2.22 15.91 -1.86
CA LEU A 117 -3.61 16.36 -1.73
C LEU A 117 -4.54 15.21 -1.32
N ILE A 118 -4.29 14.01 -1.83
CA ILE A 118 -5.05 12.81 -1.49
C ILE A 118 -4.87 12.45 -0.02
N HIS A 119 -3.63 12.46 0.48
CA HIS A 119 -3.35 12.20 1.88
C HIS A 119 -3.91 13.29 2.81
N THR A 120 -3.89 14.57 2.40
CA THR A 120 -4.50 15.64 3.21
C THR A 120 -6.03 15.64 3.16
N CYS A 121 -6.64 15.17 2.07
CA CYS A 121 -8.10 15.07 1.94
C CYS A 121 -8.69 13.98 2.84
N CYS A 122 -8.12 12.78 2.82
CA CYS A 122 -8.55 11.68 3.69
C CYS A 122 -7.40 10.68 3.90
N ILE A 123 -6.62 10.88 4.96
CA ILE A 123 -5.54 9.96 5.39
C ILE A 123 -6.01 8.50 5.47
N PRO A 124 -7.11 8.14 6.18
CA PRO A 124 -7.48 6.74 6.31
C PRO A 124 -7.90 6.11 4.98
N CYS A 125 -8.52 6.88 4.08
CA CYS A 125 -8.86 6.44 2.75
C CYS A 125 -7.61 6.10 1.93
N ALA A 126 -6.62 7.01 1.94
CA ALA A 126 -5.36 6.84 1.22
C ALA A 126 -4.58 5.61 1.72
N LEU A 127 -4.40 5.48 3.03
CA LEU A 127 -3.72 4.33 3.65
C LEU A 127 -4.46 3.02 3.41
N THR A 128 -5.80 3.03 3.44
CA THR A 128 -6.61 1.84 3.14
C THR A 128 -6.44 1.42 1.68
N GLN A 129 -6.48 2.36 0.75
CA GLN A 129 -6.30 2.09 -0.67
C GLN A 129 -4.92 1.48 -0.95
N GLU A 130 -3.86 2.04 -0.34
CA GLU A 130 -2.49 1.53 -0.41
C GLU A 130 -2.36 0.10 0.15
N SER A 131 -2.87 -0.13 1.36
CA SER A 131 -2.85 -1.44 2.02
C SER A 131 -3.63 -2.51 1.23
N ARG A 132 -4.76 -2.14 0.62
CA ARG A 132 -5.56 -3.05 -0.20
C ARG A 132 -4.84 -3.44 -1.50
N GLU A 133 -4.07 -2.53 -2.09
CA GLU A 133 -3.29 -2.84 -3.29
C GLU A 133 -2.20 -3.88 -3.00
N ILE A 134 -1.48 -3.72 -1.88
CA ILE A 134 -0.51 -4.71 -1.40
C ILE A 134 -1.19 -6.05 -1.12
N THR A 135 -2.38 -6.02 -0.52
CA THR A 135 -3.16 -7.23 -0.22
C THR A 135 -3.48 -8.04 -1.48
N LEU A 136 -3.75 -7.40 -2.62
CA LEU A 136 -4.00 -8.11 -3.88
C LEU A 136 -2.74 -8.86 -4.37
N GLU A 137 -1.55 -8.25 -4.25
CA GLU A 137 -0.30 -8.93 -4.56
C GLU A 137 -0.09 -10.11 -3.60
N GLU A 138 -0.29 -9.92 -2.29
CA GLU A 138 -0.12 -10.98 -1.30
C GLU A 138 -1.07 -12.17 -1.52
N GLN A 139 -2.34 -11.90 -1.82
CA GLN A 139 -3.35 -12.93 -2.11
C GLN A 139 -2.99 -13.77 -3.34
N SER A 140 -2.32 -13.18 -4.33
CA SER A 140 -1.89 -13.92 -5.51
C SER A 140 -0.89 -15.04 -5.19
N PHE A 141 -0.06 -14.88 -4.15
CA PHE A 141 0.85 -15.93 -3.70
C PHE A 141 0.09 -17.09 -3.04
N VAL A 142 -1.00 -16.80 -2.32
CA VAL A 142 -1.84 -17.82 -1.70
C VAL A 142 -2.57 -18.62 -2.78
N ALA A 143 -3.16 -17.94 -3.77
CA ALA A 143 -3.82 -18.58 -4.89
C ALA A 143 -2.88 -19.52 -5.67
N ASN A 144 -1.62 -19.11 -5.86
CA ASN A 144 -0.60 -19.92 -6.54
C ASN A 144 -0.14 -21.16 -5.73
N LYS A 145 -0.32 -21.19 -4.39
CA LYS A 145 0.04 -22.35 -3.55
C LYS A 145 -1.02 -23.46 -3.55
N VAL A 146 -2.26 -23.14 -3.93
CA VAL A 146 -3.40 -24.07 -3.89
C VAL A 146 -3.56 -24.82 -5.22
N ARG A 147 -2.85 -24.40 -6.27
CA ARG A 147 -2.81 -25.03 -7.59
C ARG A 147 -1.62 -25.98 -7.72
#